data_AF-A0A962MB97-F1
#
_entry.id   AF-A0A962MB97-F1
#
_cell.length_a   1.000
_cell.length_b   1.000
_cell.length_c   1.000
_cell.angle_alpha   90.00
_cell.angle_beta   90.00
_cell.angle_gamma   90.00
#
_symmetry.space_group_name_H-M   'P 1'
#
loop_
_entity.id
_entity.type
_entity.pdbx_description
1 polymer ?
#
loop_
_entity_poly.entity_id
_entity_poly.type
_entity_poly.pdbx_seq_one_letter_code
_entity_poly.pdbx_strand_id
1 'polypeptide(L)'
;MNNFHTALSTLPKLLHKDLLIHWELFQDNAARQQLEIPDDPAFWQQLVQVWGSSEFVARACIREPDLLLELSQQQLQSPCHAQQLRDRLTQALAGCEGNDSLLGERLRTFRRRQMARIAWRDLAGIADVTTILRELSDLADVILDETLQRLYDGLCQRYGTPRGEDGEPQHLVVLGMGKLGGQELNFSSDIDLIFAFPQRGQSDGSKSIDNEDFFRRLGQKLIKLLSEMTAEGFVYRVDMRLRPFGASGPLAIPFSAFEDYYQTHGREWERYAMIKARVVAGDKIQGELLLQSLQPFIYRRYLDYGAFESLRQMKALIAQEVERKGLRRNVKLGPGGIREIEFIGQAFQLIYGGREPELRQRSLLPVLDYLAASGRLSETTV
;
A
#
# COMPACT_ATOMS: atom_id res chain seq x y z
N MET A 1 42.37 -6.30 10.21
CA MET A 1 41.00 -6.45 10.77
C MET A 1 40.05 -6.47 9.59
N ASN A 2 39.08 -7.39 9.57
CA ASN A 2 38.08 -7.47 8.50
C ASN A 2 37.37 -6.10 8.36
N ASN A 3 37.07 -5.64 7.14
CA ASN A 3 36.47 -4.32 6.89
C ASN A 3 35.15 -4.11 7.63
N PHE A 4 34.41 -5.19 7.87
CA PHE A 4 33.26 -5.22 8.78
C PHE A 4 33.59 -4.75 10.21
N HIS A 5 34.66 -5.27 10.84
CA HIS A 5 35.02 -4.90 12.21
C HIS A 5 35.47 -3.44 12.31
N THR A 6 36.17 -2.95 11.28
CA THR A 6 36.53 -1.54 11.18
C THR A 6 35.28 -0.66 11.13
N ALA A 7 34.32 -0.98 10.27
CA ALA A 7 33.05 -0.25 10.19
C ALA A 7 32.23 -0.36 11.49
N LEU A 8 32.16 -1.54 12.10
CA LEU A 8 31.43 -1.79 13.35
C LEU A 8 31.92 -0.90 14.50
N SER A 9 33.23 -0.61 14.53
CA SER A 9 33.83 0.25 15.56
C SER A 9 33.28 1.68 15.57
N THR A 10 32.63 2.12 14.50
CA THR A 10 32.00 3.45 14.39
C THR A 10 30.62 3.52 15.07
N LEU A 11 30.01 2.37 15.40
CA LEU A 11 28.68 2.31 16.04
C LEU A 11 28.75 2.18 17.57
N PRO A 12 27.67 2.57 18.29
CA PRO A 12 27.56 2.32 19.72
C PRO A 12 27.73 0.85 20.09
N LYS A 13 28.49 0.56 21.15
CA LYS A 13 28.77 -0.81 21.64
C LYS A 13 27.51 -1.65 21.89
N LEU A 14 26.39 -1.00 22.21
CA LEU A 14 25.09 -1.66 22.42
C LEU A 14 24.61 -2.46 21.19
N LEU A 15 25.01 -2.05 19.98
CA LEU A 15 24.60 -2.69 18.73
C LEU A 15 25.55 -3.81 18.27
N HIS A 16 26.73 -3.93 18.90
CA HIS A 16 27.81 -4.78 18.39
C HIS A 16 27.46 -6.27 18.46
N LYS A 17 26.84 -6.71 19.56
CA LYS A 17 26.54 -8.13 19.77
C LYS A 17 25.62 -8.69 18.68
N ASP A 18 24.51 -8.01 18.41
CA ASP A 18 23.51 -8.48 17.46
C ASP A 18 24.05 -8.40 16.02
N LEU A 19 24.80 -7.35 15.69
CA LEU A 19 25.47 -7.22 14.39
C LEU A 19 26.49 -8.33 14.13
N LEU A 20 27.29 -8.72 15.13
CA LEU A 20 28.25 -9.81 15.00
C LEU A 20 27.54 -11.15 14.73
N ILE A 21 26.43 -11.41 15.44
CA ILE A 21 25.62 -12.63 15.22
C ILE A 21 25.02 -12.63 13.81
N HIS A 22 24.43 -11.52 13.38
CA HIS A 22 23.89 -11.40 12.03
C HIS A 22 24.96 -11.59 10.96
N TRP A 23 26.15 -11.04 11.19
CA TRP A 23 27.27 -11.17 10.27
C TRP A 23 27.78 -12.61 10.14
N GLU A 24 27.96 -13.31 11.26
CA GLU A 24 28.35 -14.72 11.27
C GLU A 24 27.35 -15.60 10.51
N LEU A 25 26.05 -15.44 10.80
CA LEU A 25 24.98 -16.17 10.10
C LEU A 25 24.95 -15.87 8.60
N PHE A 26 25.21 -14.61 8.21
CA PHE A 26 25.30 -14.23 6.81
C PHE A 26 26.50 -14.91 6.13
N GLN A 27 27.69 -14.87 6.75
CA GLN A 27 28.90 -15.46 6.20
C GLN A 27 28.75 -16.96 5.93
N ASP A 28 28.12 -17.69 6.86
CA ASP A 28 27.83 -19.11 6.68
C ASP A 28 26.95 -19.39 5.45
N ASN A 29 25.92 -18.56 5.24
CA ASN A 29 25.01 -18.72 4.11
C ASN A 29 25.64 -18.26 2.78
N ALA A 30 26.39 -17.16 2.80
CA ALA A 30 27.11 -16.63 1.63
C ALA A 30 28.20 -17.60 1.16
N ALA A 31 28.94 -18.24 2.09
CA ALA A 31 29.96 -19.23 1.77
C ALA A 31 29.38 -20.45 1.04
N ARG A 32 28.19 -20.92 1.45
CA ARG A 32 27.49 -22.02 0.77
C ARG A 32 27.10 -21.69 -0.67
N GLN A 33 26.91 -20.41 -0.97
CA GLN A 33 26.56 -19.90 -2.30
C GLN A 33 27.76 -19.37 -3.09
N GLN A 34 28.98 -19.45 -2.53
CA GLN A 34 30.21 -18.93 -3.13
C GLN A 34 30.11 -17.46 -3.53
N LEU A 35 29.42 -16.65 -2.72
CA LEU A 35 29.25 -15.22 -3.00
C LEU A 35 30.46 -14.42 -2.54
N GLU A 36 30.97 -13.58 -3.43
CA GLU A 36 32.01 -12.60 -3.13
C GLU A 36 31.39 -11.29 -2.66
N ILE A 37 31.80 -10.83 -1.48
CA ILE A 37 31.26 -9.62 -0.86
C ILE A 37 32.09 -8.43 -1.35
N PRO A 38 31.47 -7.33 -1.81
CA PRO A 38 32.19 -6.15 -2.29
C PRO A 38 33.13 -5.59 -1.23
N ASP A 39 34.35 -5.27 -1.66
CA ASP A 39 35.37 -4.70 -0.79
C ASP A 39 35.43 -3.16 -0.87
N ASP A 40 34.27 -2.52 -0.66
CA ASP A 40 34.13 -1.05 -0.67
C ASP A 40 33.92 -0.51 0.76
N PRO A 41 34.81 0.35 1.29
CA PRO A 41 34.64 0.97 2.60
C PRO A 41 33.30 1.70 2.82
N ALA A 42 32.76 2.34 1.77
CA ALA A 42 31.48 3.05 1.87
C ALA A 42 30.31 2.07 2.07
N PHE A 43 30.35 0.95 1.35
CA PHE A 43 29.38 -0.13 1.51
C PHE A 43 29.40 -0.70 2.94
N TRP A 44 30.58 -0.95 3.51
CA TRP A 44 30.69 -1.48 4.88
C TRP A 44 30.12 -0.53 5.93
N GLN A 45 30.33 0.77 5.79
CA GLN A 45 29.75 1.78 6.69
C GLN A 45 28.21 1.78 6.61
N GLN A 46 27.65 1.75 5.40
CA GLN A 46 26.20 1.66 5.22
C GLN A 46 25.65 0.35 5.78
N LEU A 47 26.31 -0.78 5.55
CA LEU A 47 25.88 -2.09 6.01
C LEU A 47 25.72 -2.11 7.53
N VAL A 48 26.74 -1.68 8.28
CA VAL A 48 26.64 -1.71 9.76
C VAL A 48 25.59 -0.73 10.26
N GLN A 49 25.44 0.45 9.65
CA GLN A 49 24.40 1.43 10.01
C GLN A 49 23.00 0.85 9.78
N VAL A 50 22.75 0.30 8.59
CA VAL A 50 21.43 -0.23 8.21
C VAL A 50 21.09 -1.46 9.03
N TRP A 51 22.00 -2.43 9.16
CA TRP A 51 21.75 -3.64 9.94
C TRP A 51 21.66 -3.36 11.44
N GLY A 52 22.37 -2.34 11.94
CA GLY A 52 22.28 -1.90 13.33
C GLY A 52 20.96 -1.19 13.62
N SER A 53 20.31 -0.64 12.59
CA SER A 53 19.03 0.05 12.70
C SER A 53 17.83 -0.84 12.37
N SER A 54 18.03 -1.94 11.63
CA SER A 54 16.95 -2.80 11.14
C SER A 54 17.34 -4.26 11.09
N GLU A 55 16.84 -5.00 12.08
CA GLU A 55 16.89 -6.46 12.10
C GLU A 55 16.17 -7.08 10.88
N PHE A 56 15.12 -6.42 10.37
CA PHE A 56 14.41 -6.88 9.17
C PHE A 56 15.35 -6.97 7.95
N VAL A 57 16.16 -5.93 7.71
CA VAL A 57 17.09 -5.91 6.56
C VAL A 57 18.19 -6.94 6.75
N ALA A 58 18.76 -7.04 7.96
CA ALA A 58 19.77 -8.05 8.27
C ALA A 58 19.26 -9.47 8.02
N ARG A 59 18.07 -9.81 8.56
CA ARG A 59 17.46 -11.13 8.37
C ARG A 59 17.09 -11.42 6.92
N ALA A 60 16.68 -10.41 6.15
CA ALA A 60 16.42 -10.57 4.72
C ALA A 60 17.71 -10.95 3.97
N CYS A 61 18.82 -10.27 4.23
CA CYS A 61 20.11 -10.58 3.62
C CYS A 61 20.69 -11.92 4.08
N ILE A 62 20.49 -12.31 5.36
CA ILE A 62 20.91 -13.64 5.84
C ILE A 62 20.13 -14.74 5.11
N ARG A 63 18.82 -14.55 4.89
CA ARG A 63 17.97 -15.54 4.21
C ARG A 63 18.26 -15.62 2.71
N GLU A 64 18.56 -14.49 2.09
CA GLU A 64 18.87 -14.36 0.66
C GLU A 64 20.21 -13.64 0.49
N PRO A 65 21.35 -14.34 0.60
CA PRO A 65 22.67 -13.71 0.56
C PRO A 65 22.96 -12.89 -0.69
N ASP A 66 22.40 -13.29 -1.83
CA ASP A 66 22.47 -12.60 -3.12
C ASP A 66 21.81 -11.21 -3.09
N LEU A 67 20.81 -11.01 -2.21
CA LEU A 67 20.19 -9.69 -1.99
C LEU A 67 21.23 -8.66 -1.54
N LEU A 68 22.18 -9.04 -0.69
CA LEU A 68 23.20 -8.09 -0.22
C LEU A 68 24.05 -7.57 -1.39
N LEU A 69 24.33 -8.42 -2.39
CA LEU A 69 25.07 -8.05 -3.59
C LEU A 69 24.26 -7.13 -4.50
N GLU A 70 22.94 -7.32 -4.58
CA GLU A 70 22.06 -6.37 -5.28
C GLU A 70 22.05 -5.01 -4.58
N LEU A 71 22.01 -5.00 -3.25
CA LEU A 71 22.03 -3.79 -2.45
C LEU A 71 23.38 -3.08 -2.47
N SER A 72 24.49 -3.76 -2.75
CA SER A 72 25.78 -3.07 -2.91
C SER A 72 25.94 -2.32 -4.24
N GLN A 73 25.00 -2.46 -5.17
CA GLN A 73 25.11 -1.85 -6.50
C GLN A 73 24.64 -0.39 -6.51
N GLN A 74 25.11 0.37 -7.51
CA GLN A 74 24.73 1.78 -7.72
C GLN A 74 23.21 2.01 -7.91
N GLN A 75 22.44 0.95 -8.17
CA GLN A 75 20.98 0.99 -8.31
C GLN A 75 20.23 1.42 -7.04
N LEU A 76 20.93 1.48 -5.89
CA LEU A 76 20.40 2.09 -4.67
C LEU A 76 20.31 3.61 -4.73
N GLN A 77 20.99 4.29 -5.65
CA GLN A 77 21.03 5.75 -5.70
C GLN A 77 19.76 6.35 -6.32
N SER A 78 19.06 5.62 -7.17
CA SER A 78 17.85 6.11 -7.85
C SER A 78 16.59 5.37 -7.40
N PRO A 79 15.43 6.05 -7.29
CA PRO A 79 14.17 5.38 -6.97
C PRO A 79 13.84 4.34 -8.04
N CYS A 80 13.19 3.25 -7.63
CA CYS A 80 12.70 2.27 -8.59
C CYS A 80 11.31 2.70 -9.07
N HIS A 81 11.24 3.25 -10.28
CA HIS A 81 9.97 3.71 -10.84
C HIS A 81 9.02 2.54 -11.09
N ALA A 82 7.71 2.80 -11.08
CA ALA A 82 6.65 1.80 -11.20
C ALA A 82 6.84 0.85 -12.40
N GLN A 83 7.27 1.34 -13.56
CA GLN A 83 7.52 0.48 -14.73
C GLN A 83 8.70 -0.49 -14.51
N GLN A 84 9.79 -0.02 -13.91
CA GLN A 84 10.94 -0.88 -13.59
C GLN A 84 10.57 -1.94 -12.53
N LEU A 85 9.77 -1.56 -11.53
CA LEU A 85 9.23 -2.50 -10.54
C LEU A 85 8.36 -3.56 -11.21
N ARG A 86 7.51 -3.15 -12.16
CA ARG A 86 6.67 -4.05 -12.93
C ARG A 86 7.50 -5.04 -13.74
N ASP A 87 8.49 -4.56 -14.50
CA ASP A 87 9.33 -5.43 -15.33
C ASP A 87 10.06 -6.48 -14.47
N ARG A 88 10.63 -6.05 -13.34
CA ARG A 88 11.28 -6.94 -12.37
C ARG A 88 10.30 -7.95 -11.76
N LEU A 89 9.09 -7.51 -11.41
CA LEU A 89 8.07 -8.41 -10.87
C LEU A 89 7.65 -9.43 -11.92
N THR A 90 7.36 -9.01 -13.14
CA THR A 90 6.98 -9.90 -14.25
C THR A 90 8.04 -10.97 -14.48
N GLN A 91 9.32 -10.60 -14.47
CA GLN A 91 10.42 -11.56 -14.55
C GLN A 91 10.46 -12.52 -13.35
N ALA A 92 10.28 -12.01 -12.12
CA ALA A 92 10.27 -12.83 -10.91
C ALA A 92 9.08 -13.81 -10.84
N LEU A 93 7.98 -13.50 -11.54
CA LEU A 93 6.77 -14.33 -11.61
C LEU A 93 6.71 -15.23 -12.85
N ALA A 94 7.73 -15.23 -13.71
CA ALA A 94 7.77 -16.10 -14.87
C ALA A 94 7.69 -17.58 -14.45
N GLY A 95 6.88 -18.39 -15.15
CA GLY A 95 6.70 -19.81 -14.85
C GLY A 95 5.72 -20.12 -13.71
N CYS A 96 5.02 -19.11 -13.19
CA CYS A 96 4.00 -19.30 -12.13
C CYS A 96 2.60 -19.61 -12.68
N GLU A 97 2.44 -19.77 -14.00
CA GLU A 97 1.15 -19.95 -14.65
C GLU A 97 0.41 -21.18 -14.09
N GLY A 98 -0.83 -20.98 -13.62
CA GLY A 98 -1.65 -22.04 -13.03
C GLY A 98 -1.19 -22.57 -11.67
N ASN A 99 -0.13 -22.00 -11.06
CA ASN A 99 0.40 -22.42 -9.77
C ASN A 99 0.35 -21.29 -8.72
N ASP A 100 -0.80 -21.14 -8.07
CA ASP A 100 -1.02 -20.13 -7.02
C ASP A 100 -0.02 -20.23 -5.85
N SER A 101 0.46 -21.45 -5.53
CA SER A 101 1.42 -21.66 -4.44
C SER A 101 2.78 -21.06 -4.79
N LEU A 102 3.28 -21.36 -5.99
CA LEU A 102 4.54 -20.79 -6.50
C LEU A 102 4.42 -19.27 -6.68
N LEU A 103 3.29 -18.80 -7.23
CA LEU A 103 3.00 -17.37 -7.34
C LEU A 103 3.09 -16.67 -5.97
N GLY A 104 2.47 -17.25 -4.94
CA GLY A 104 2.53 -16.75 -3.58
C GLY A 104 3.95 -16.70 -2.99
N GLU A 105 4.76 -17.74 -3.20
CA GLU A 105 6.15 -17.81 -2.74
C GLU A 105 7.00 -16.70 -3.39
N ARG A 106 6.89 -16.55 -4.72
CA ARG A 106 7.63 -15.56 -5.49
C ARG A 106 7.24 -14.13 -5.12
N LEU A 107 5.95 -13.87 -4.90
CA LEU A 107 5.47 -12.56 -4.46
C LEU A 107 6.00 -12.17 -3.07
N ARG A 108 6.01 -13.10 -2.10
CA ARG A 108 6.56 -12.85 -0.76
C ARG A 108 8.06 -12.56 -0.81
N THR A 109 8.78 -13.32 -1.62
CA THR A 109 10.22 -13.13 -1.84
C THR A 109 10.50 -11.78 -2.49
N PHE A 110 9.81 -11.46 -3.60
CA PHE A 110 9.94 -10.17 -4.27
C PHE A 110 9.63 -9.00 -3.33
N ARG A 111 8.51 -9.05 -2.61
CA ARG A 111 8.11 -8.02 -1.64
C ARG A 111 9.18 -7.85 -0.57
N ARG A 112 9.72 -8.93 0.00
CA ARG A 112 10.78 -8.85 1.02
C ARG A 112 12.03 -8.16 0.48
N ARG A 113 12.51 -8.55 -0.70
CA ARG A 113 13.69 -7.94 -1.35
C ARG A 113 13.49 -6.45 -1.61
N GLN A 114 12.35 -6.06 -2.18
CA GLN A 114 12.07 -4.65 -2.43
C GLN A 114 11.88 -3.85 -1.12
N MET A 115 11.28 -4.44 -0.08
CA MET A 115 11.19 -3.79 1.22
C MET A 115 12.56 -3.57 1.86
N ALA A 116 13.48 -4.54 1.73
CA ALA A 116 14.85 -4.41 2.21
C ALA A 116 15.59 -3.31 1.45
N ARG A 117 15.41 -3.22 0.13
CA ARG A 117 15.94 -2.14 -0.70
C ARG A 117 15.44 -0.76 -0.27
N ILE A 118 14.13 -0.61 -0.09
CA ILE A 118 13.53 0.67 0.33
C ILE A 118 13.99 1.04 1.74
N ALA A 119 14.02 0.08 2.68
CA ALA A 119 14.52 0.30 4.04
C ALA A 119 16.01 0.68 4.06
N TRP A 120 16.83 0.10 3.17
CA TRP A 120 18.23 0.50 3.04
C TRP A 120 18.34 1.96 2.60
N ARG A 121 17.57 2.38 1.59
CA ARG A 121 17.57 3.78 1.12
C ARG A 121 17.17 4.77 2.21
N ASP A 122 16.17 4.41 3.02
CA ASP A 122 15.72 5.22 4.17
C ASP A 122 16.82 5.31 5.24
N LEU A 123 17.28 4.16 5.75
CA LEU A 123 18.18 4.08 6.90
C LEU A 123 19.61 4.54 6.61
N ALA A 124 20.04 4.48 5.35
CA ALA A 124 21.32 5.03 4.90
C ALA A 124 21.23 6.52 4.53
N GLY A 125 20.05 7.15 4.63
CA GLY A 125 19.85 8.56 4.29
C GLY A 125 19.96 8.88 2.80
N ILE A 126 19.70 7.91 1.93
CA ILE A 126 19.81 8.04 0.46
C ILE A 126 18.55 8.69 -0.12
N ALA A 127 17.39 8.50 0.52
CA ALA A 127 16.11 9.06 0.07
C ALA A 127 15.35 9.71 1.22
N ASP A 128 14.58 10.75 0.92
CA ASP A 128 13.72 11.41 1.89
C ASP A 128 12.44 10.60 2.18
N VAL A 129 11.76 10.95 3.28
CA VAL A 129 10.55 10.26 3.71
C VAL A 129 9.45 10.25 2.64
N THR A 130 9.28 11.35 1.90
CA THR A 130 8.26 11.46 0.84
C THR A 130 8.52 10.45 -0.28
N THR A 131 9.78 10.32 -0.69
CA THR A 131 10.23 9.33 -1.68
C THR A 131 10.03 7.91 -1.16
N ILE A 132 10.33 7.64 0.11
CA ILE A 132 10.14 6.31 0.71
C ILE A 132 8.66 5.92 0.76
N LEU A 133 7.78 6.82 1.21
CA LEU A 133 6.32 6.59 1.23
C LEU A 133 5.78 6.31 -0.19
N ARG A 134 6.32 7.02 -1.19
CA ARG A 134 6.00 6.83 -2.60
C ARG A 134 6.43 5.46 -3.11
N GLU A 135 7.68 5.06 -2.90
CA GLU A 135 8.21 3.75 -3.32
C GLU A 135 7.44 2.59 -2.67
N LEU A 136 7.07 2.71 -1.39
CA LEU A 136 6.24 1.73 -0.69
C LEU A 136 4.85 1.58 -1.31
N SER A 137 4.25 2.71 -1.71
CA SER A 137 2.94 2.75 -2.35
C SER A 137 2.97 2.18 -3.77
N ASP A 138 3.99 2.53 -4.55
CA ASP A 138 4.17 2.02 -5.92
C ASP A 138 4.41 0.53 -5.95
N LEU A 139 5.17 0.00 -4.97
CA LEU A 139 5.37 -1.43 -4.82
C LEU A 139 4.07 -2.17 -4.52
N ALA A 140 3.21 -1.63 -3.67
CA ALA A 140 1.90 -2.21 -3.38
C ALA A 140 1.00 -2.19 -4.62
N ASP A 141 0.95 -1.07 -5.35
CA ASP A 141 0.18 -0.93 -6.59
C ASP A 141 0.62 -1.98 -7.63
N VAL A 142 1.93 -2.09 -7.90
CA VAL A 142 2.48 -3.03 -8.89
C VAL A 142 2.19 -4.49 -8.50
N ILE A 143 2.39 -4.85 -7.23
CA ILE A 143 2.08 -6.19 -6.74
C ILE A 143 0.59 -6.51 -6.90
N LEU A 144 -0.30 -5.57 -6.54
CA LEU A 144 -1.74 -5.75 -6.67
C LEU A 144 -2.16 -5.95 -8.13
N ASP A 145 -1.69 -5.10 -9.02
CA ASP A 145 -2.06 -5.08 -10.45
C ASP A 145 -1.62 -6.37 -11.15
N GLU A 146 -0.34 -6.77 -11.00
CA GLU A 146 0.19 -7.98 -11.62
C GLU A 146 -0.44 -9.26 -11.05
N THR A 147 -0.69 -9.30 -9.73
CA THR A 147 -1.33 -10.46 -9.09
C THR A 147 -2.78 -10.58 -9.54
N LEU A 148 -3.52 -9.46 -9.60
CA LEU A 148 -4.90 -9.43 -10.06
C LEU A 148 -5.01 -9.95 -11.50
N GLN A 149 -4.16 -9.47 -12.40
CA GLN A 149 -4.17 -9.88 -13.81
C GLN A 149 -3.95 -11.39 -13.97
N ARG A 150 -2.93 -11.95 -13.30
CA ARG A 150 -2.63 -13.39 -13.36
C ARG A 150 -3.78 -14.25 -12.81
N LEU A 151 -4.39 -13.81 -11.71
CA LEU A 151 -5.55 -14.51 -11.14
C LEU A 151 -6.79 -14.41 -12.05
N TYR A 152 -7.01 -13.25 -12.67
CA TYR A 152 -8.08 -13.04 -13.64
C TYR A 152 -7.92 -14.00 -14.83
N ASP A 153 -6.74 -14.07 -15.43
CA ASP A 153 -6.45 -14.96 -16.55
C ASP A 153 -6.69 -16.44 -16.19
N GLY A 154 -6.27 -16.86 -14.99
CA GLY A 154 -6.52 -18.21 -14.50
C GLY A 154 -8.01 -18.52 -14.26
N LEU A 155 -8.81 -17.53 -13.87
CA LEU A 155 -10.27 -17.70 -13.76
C LEU A 155 -10.93 -17.74 -15.14
N CYS A 156 -10.49 -16.91 -16.08
CA CYS A 156 -10.98 -16.89 -17.46
C CYS A 156 -10.76 -18.24 -18.15
N GLN A 157 -9.63 -18.91 -17.91
CA GLN A 157 -9.40 -20.28 -18.42
C GLN A 157 -10.45 -21.29 -17.94
N ARG A 158 -11.04 -21.08 -16.76
CA ARG A 158 -12.00 -22.00 -16.15
C ARG A 158 -13.46 -21.67 -16.45
N TYR A 159 -13.80 -20.38 -16.44
CA TYR A 159 -15.19 -19.91 -16.48
C TYR A 159 -15.50 -19.08 -17.74
N GLY A 160 -14.51 -18.80 -18.58
CA GLY A 160 -14.60 -17.80 -19.66
C GLY A 160 -14.44 -16.38 -19.15
N THR A 161 -14.45 -15.44 -20.08
CA THR A 161 -14.34 -13.99 -19.81
C THR A 161 -15.68 -13.49 -19.26
N PRO A 162 -15.71 -12.81 -18.09
CA PRO A 162 -16.92 -12.14 -17.60
C PRO A 162 -17.33 -11.04 -18.59
N ARG A 163 -18.59 -11.07 -19.04
CA ARG A 163 -19.15 -10.08 -19.97
C ARG A 163 -20.27 -9.29 -19.31
N GLY A 164 -20.38 -8.02 -19.68
CA GLY A 164 -21.50 -7.16 -19.29
C GLY A 164 -22.77 -7.55 -20.04
N GLU A 165 -23.87 -6.86 -19.72
CA GLU A 165 -25.14 -6.99 -20.47
C GLU A 165 -25.00 -6.51 -21.93
N ASP A 166 -24.03 -5.63 -22.18
CA ASP A 166 -23.62 -5.15 -23.51
C ASP A 166 -22.70 -6.13 -24.27
N GLY A 167 -22.28 -7.22 -23.64
CA GLY A 167 -21.36 -8.21 -24.20
C GLY A 167 -19.88 -7.82 -24.09
N GLU A 168 -19.54 -6.66 -23.52
CA GLU A 168 -18.15 -6.22 -23.37
C GLU A 168 -17.46 -6.92 -22.20
N PRO A 169 -16.17 -7.27 -22.33
CA PRO A 169 -15.38 -7.84 -21.24
C PRO A 169 -15.38 -6.92 -20.00
N GLN A 170 -15.61 -7.53 -18.84
CA GLN A 170 -15.61 -6.84 -17.56
C GLN A 170 -14.32 -7.11 -16.81
N HIS A 171 -13.78 -6.09 -16.16
CA HIS A 171 -12.59 -6.21 -15.33
C HIS A 171 -12.88 -5.71 -13.92
N LEU A 172 -12.18 -6.29 -12.95
CA LEU A 172 -12.27 -5.80 -11.57
C LEU A 172 -11.58 -4.43 -11.48
N VAL A 173 -12.17 -3.54 -10.70
CA VAL A 173 -11.55 -2.30 -10.23
C VAL A 173 -11.21 -2.47 -8.76
N VAL A 174 -9.95 -2.22 -8.42
CA VAL A 174 -9.48 -2.20 -7.03
C VAL A 174 -9.19 -0.76 -6.63
N LEU A 175 -9.95 -0.27 -5.65
CA LEU A 175 -9.71 1.02 -5.02
C LEU A 175 -8.84 0.83 -3.78
N GLY A 176 -7.70 1.50 -3.74
CA GLY A 176 -6.89 1.66 -2.54
C GLY A 176 -7.41 2.82 -1.71
N MET A 177 -7.54 2.59 -0.42
CA MET A 177 -8.07 3.54 0.55
C MET A 177 -6.97 4.00 1.51
N GLY A 178 -7.28 4.99 2.35
CA GLY A 178 -6.38 5.44 3.42
C GLY A 178 -4.98 5.80 2.92
N LYS A 179 -3.96 5.19 3.51
CA LYS A 179 -2.55 5.46 3.15
C LYS A 179 -2.18 4.96 1.76
N LEU A 180 -2.70 3.82 1.31
CA LEU A 180 -2.45 3.33 -0.04
C LEU A 180 -3.04 4.28 -1.09
N GLY A 181 -4.28 4.69 -0.86
CA GLY A 181 -4.98 5.62 -1.74
C GLY A 181 -4.34 7.01 -1.78
N GLY A 182 -3.89 7.51 -0.61
CA GLY A 182 -3.12 8.75 -0.46
C GLY A 182 -1.66 8.65 -0.91
N GLN A 183 -1.18 7.45 -1.27
CA GLN A 183 0.20 7.20 -1.70
C GLN A 183 1.24 7.50 -0.60
N GLU A 184 0.87 7.12 0.62
CA GLU A 184 1.52 7.43 1.89
C GLU A 184 1.71 6.15 2.73
N LEU A 185 1.92 4.99 2.08
CA LEU A 185 2.19 3.74 2.79
C LEU A 185 3.48 3.82 3.61
N ASN A 186 3.45 3.26 4.82
CA ASN A 186 4.65 3.00 5.62
C ASN A 186 4.95 1.48 5.63
N PHE A 187 6.12 1.10 6.15
CA PHE A 187 6.62 -0.28 6.14
C PHE A 187 5.69 -1.34 6.76
N SER A 188 4.83 -0.93 7.70
CA SER A 188 3.93 -1.82 8.45
C SER A 188 2.45 -1.49 8.23
N SER A 189 2.13 -0.76 7.16
CA SER A 189 0.75 -0.48 6.79
C SER A 189 0.03 -1.76 6.34
N ASP A 190 -1.23 -1.87 6.76
CA ASP A 190 -2.21 -2.70 6.07
C ASP A 190 -2.60 -2.00 4.75
N ILE A 191 -3.08 -2.75 3.77
CA ILE A 191 -3.67 -2.19 2.55
C ILE A 191 -5.19 -2.28 2.64
N ASP A 192 -5.83 -1.11 2.70
CA ASP A 192 -7.28 -0.97 2.73
C ASP A 192 -7.81 -0.97 1.29
N LEU A 193 -8.64 -1.96 0.93
CA LEU A 193 -9.12 -2.15 -0.44
C LEU A 193 -10.65 -2.19 -0.52
N ILE A 194 -11.19 -1.71 -1.65
CA ILE A 194 -12.58 -1.91 -2.07
C ILE A 194 -12.57 -2.48 -3.49
N PHE A 195 -13.40 -3.50 -3.74
CA PHE A 195 -13.54 -4.09 -5.07
C PHE A 195 -14.88 -3.69 -5.69
N ALA A 196 -14.81 -3.23 -6.94
CA ALA A 196 -15.98 -2.90 -7.73
C ALA A 196 -15.79 -3.43 -9.16
N PHE A 197 -16.88 -3.54 -9.93
CA PHE A 197 -16.82 -3.89 -11.35
C PHE A 197 -17.93 -3.17 -12.11
N PRO A 198 -17.79 -2.89 -13.43
CA PRO A 198 -18.69 -1.96 -14.11
C PRO A 198 -20.12 -2.48 -14.22
N GLN A 199 -20.31 -3.66 -14.80
CA GLN A 199 -21.65 -4.18 -15.11
C GLN A 199 -21.88 -5.61 -14.62
N ARG A 200 -23.15 -5.89 -14.30
CA ARG A 200 -23.65 -7.25 -14.11
C ARG A 200 -23.61 -8.00 -15.44
N GLY A 201 -23.76 -9.32 -15.37
CA GLY A 201 -23.69 -10.21 -16.52
C GLY A 201 -23.11 -11.55 -16.13
N GLN A 202 -22.58 -12.28 -17.11
CA GLN A 202 -22.11 -13.65 -16.93
C GLN A 202 -20.83 -13.90 -17.71
N SER A 203 -20.04 -14.88 -17.25
CA SER A 203 -18.86 -15.34 -17.98
C SER A 203 -19.24 -16.18 -19.21
N ASP A 204 -18.47 -16.04 -20.29
CA ASP A 204 -18.78 -16.62 -21.61
C ASP A 204 -18.28 -18.06 -21.83
N GLY A 205 -17.80 -18.73 -20.78
CA GLY A 205 -17.25 -20.07 -20.85
C GLY A 205 -18.28 -21.19 -20.66
N SER A 206 -17.85 -22.42 -20.91
CA SER A 206 -18.70 -23.63 -20.78
C SER A 206 -19.28 -23.84 -19.37
N LYS A 207 -18.61 -23.31 -18.34
CA LYS A 207 -19.10 -23.26 -16.95
C LYS A 207 -19.42 -21.80 -16.58
N SER A 208 -20.36 -21.20 -17.29
CA SER A 208 -20.78 -19.82 -17.06
C SER A 208 -21.20 -19.57 -15.62
N ILE A 209 -20.76 -18.46 -15.04
CA ILE A 209 -21.14 -17.97 -13.71
C ILE A 209 -21.41 -16.48 -13.77
N ASP A 210 -22.24 -15.98 -12.85
CA ASP A 210 -22.52 -14.55 -12.73
C ASP A 210 -21.25 -13.74 -12.40
N ASN A 211 -21.16 -12.52 -12.93
CA ASN A 211 -20.02 -11.63 -12.71
C ASN A 211 -19.75 -11.39 -11.21
N GLU A 212 -20.80 -11.29 -10.40
CA GLU A 212 -20.72 -11.21 -8.95
C GLU A 212 -19.95 -12.40 -8.36
N ASP A 213 -20.24 -13.62 -8.81
CA ASP A 213 -19.55 -14.82 -8.32
C ASP A 213 -18.11 -14.90 -8.87
N PHE A 214 -17.90 -14.52 -10.13
CA PHE A 214 -16.58 -14.46 -10.75
C PHE A 214 -15.66 -13.50 -9.98
N PHE A 215 -16.09 -12.26 -9.78
CA PHE A 215 -15.30 -11.22 -9.11
C PHE A 215 -15.18 -11.44 -7.60
N ARG A 216 -16.19 -12.05 -6.95
CA ARG A 216 -16.06 -12.51 -5.56
C ARG A 216 -14.98 -13.57 -5.43
N ARG A 217 -14.91 -14.55 -6.32
CA ARG A 217 -13.86 -15.59 -6.32
C ARG A 217 -12.48 -15.01 -6.61
N LEU A 218 -12.39 -14.09 -7.58
CA LEU A 218 -11.17 -13.37 -7.91
C LEU A 218 -10.64 -12.61 -6.69
N GLY A 219 -11.49 -11.81 -6.05
CA GLY A 219 -11.16 -11.05 -4.85
C GLY A 219 -10.74 -11.95 -3.68
N GLN A 220 -11.42 -13.08 -3.46
CA GLN A 220 -11.04 -14.05 -2.42
C GLN A 220 -9.66 -14.65 -2.67
N LYS A 221 -9.35 -15.02 -3.92
CA LYS A 221 -8.02 -15.52 -4.30
C LYS A 221 -6.94 -14.47 -4.10
N LEU A 222 -7.19 -13.22 -4.52
CA LEU A 222 -6.26 -12.11 -4.34
C LEU A 222 -5.96 -11.88 -2.85
N ILE A 223 -6.99 -11.76 -2.02
CA ILE A 223 -6.84 -11.55 -0.57
C ILE A 223 -6.06 -12.72 0.07
N LYS A 224 -6.44 -13.96 -0.25
CA LYS A 224 -5.75 -15.14 0.28
C LYS A 224 -4.26 -15.08 -0.06
N LEU A 225 -3.95 -14.87 -1.33
CA LEU A 225 -2.58 -14.93 -1.81
C LEU A 225 -1.70 -13.83 -1.18
N LEU A 226 -2.26 -12.63 -0.97
CA LEU A 226 -1.55 -11.52 -0.33
C LEU A 226 -1.38 -11.68 1.18
N SER A 227 -2.40 -12.17 1.89
CA SER A 227 -2.47 -12.16 3.35
C SER A 227 -2.10 -13.47 4.04
N GLU A 228 -2.07 -14.59 3.32
CA GLU A 228 -1.70 -15.89 3.90
C GLU A 228 -0.28 -15.85 4.46
N MET A 229 -0.09 -16.40 5.66
CA MET A 229 1.23 -16.50 6.30
C MET A 229 1.86 -17.84 5.92
N THR A 230 3.01 -17.81 5.24
CA THR A 230 3.81 -18.99 4.87
C THR A 230 5.20 -18.92 5.52
N ALA A 231 6.07 -19.88 5.22
CA ALA A 231 7.46 -19.83 5.65
C ALA A 231 8.22 -18.60 5.12
N GLU A 232 7.77 -18.02 4.01
CA GLU A 232 8.31 -16.81 3.37
C GLU A 232 7.74 -15.52 3.99
N GLY A 233 6.72 -15.64 4.85
CA GLY A 233 5.99 -14.54 5.44
C GLY A 233 4.65 -14.29 4.76
N PHE A 234 4.27 -13.03 4.60
CA PHE A 234 3.09 -12.59 3.87
C PHE A 234 3.46 -11.42 2.95
N VAL A 235 2.60 -11.12 1.97
CA VAL A 235 2.83 -9.98 1.05
C VAL A 235 2.31 -8.70 1.69
N TYR A 236 0.99 -8.65 1.95
CA TYR A 236 0.32 -7.56 2.67
C TYR A 236 -0.83 -8.09 3.53
N ARG A 237 -1.04 -7.46 4.68
CA ARG A 237 -2.31 -7.56 5.41
C ARG A 237 -3.35 -6.74 4.66
N VAL A 238 -4.45 -7.38 4.26
CA VAL A 238 -5.52 -6.72 3.51
C VAL A 238 -6.70 -6.43 4.43
N ASP A 239 -7.19 -5.20 4.39
CA ASP A 239 -8.39 -4.77 5.09
C ASP A 239 -9.50 -4.40 4.09
N MET A 240 -10.65 -5.06 4.19
CA MET A 240 -11.81 -4.86 3.32
C MET A 240 -12.96 -4.14 4.04
N ARG A 241 -12.76 -3.61 5.25
CA ARG A 241 -13.84 -3.09 6.11
C ARG A 241 -14.45 -1.78 5.62
N LEU A 242 -13.75 -1.04 4.76
CA LEU A 242 -14.22 0.24 4.22
C LEU A 242 -15.19 0.09 3.02
N ARG A 243 -15.41 -1.13 2.53
CA ARG A 243 -16.36 -1.37 1.44
C ARG A 243 -17.81 -1.11 1.88
N PRO A 244 -18.73 -0.81 0.96
CA PRO A 244 -20.16 -0.66 1.27
C PRO A 244 -20.72 -1.80 2.11
N PHE A 245 -21.52 -1.44 3.12
CA PHE A 245 -22.05 -2.35 4.15
C PHE A 245 -20.99 -3.05 5.04
N GLY A 246 -19.72 -2.63 4.95
CA GLY A 246 -18.62 -3.13 5.77
C GLY A 246 -18.44 -4.64 5.68
N ALA A 247 -18.14 -5.30 6.81
CA ALA A 247 -17.87 -6.73 6.85
C ALA A 247 -19.05 -7.61 6.37
N SER A 248 -20.29 -7.12 6.49
CA SER A 248 -21.50 -7.82 6.06
C SER A 248 -21.83 -7.63 4.58
N GLY A 249 -21.15 -6.70 3.90
CA GLY A 249 -21.38 -6.40 2.49
C GLY A 249 -20.74 -7.42 1.53
N PRO A 250 -21.15 -7.40 0.25
CA PRO A 250 -20.51 -8.22 -0.78
C PRO A 250 -19.03 -7.87 -0.89
N LEU A 251 -18.21 -8.83 -1.31
CA LEU A 251 -16.77 -8.59 -1.45
C LEU A 251 -16.44 -7.69 -2.65
N ALA A 252 -17.17 -7.88 -3.75
CA ALA A 252 -17.11 -7.07 -4.96
C ALA A 252 -18.53 -6.66 -5.35
N ILE A 253 -18.72 -5.40 -5.76
CA ILE A 253 -20.05 -4.86 -6.09
C ILE A 253 -20.08 -4.19 -7.47
N PRO A 254 -21.19 -4.30 -8.21
CA PRO A 254 -21.33 -3.60 -9.49
C PRO A 254 -21.40 -2.08 -9.26
N PHE A 255 -20.97 -1.28 -10.24
CA PHE A 255 -20.94 0.19 -10.13
C PHE A 255 -22.31 0.79 -9.79
N SER A 256 -23.38 0.28 -10.40
CA SER A 256 -24.75 0.72 -10.08
C SER A 256 -25.07 0.60 -8.59
N ALA A 257 -24.77 -0.56 -7.97
CA ALA A 257 -24.97 -0.75 -6.54
C ALA A 257 -24.00 0.08 -5.67
N PHE A 258 -22.79 0.34 -6.17
CA PHE A 258 -21.80 1.20 -5.52
C PHE A 258 -22.33 2.63 -5.43
N GLU A 259 -22.79 3.19 -6.56
CA GLU A 259 -23.33 4.54 -6.67
C GLU A 259 -24.61 4.70 -5.84
N ASP A 260 -25.54 3.76 -5.96
CA ASP A 260 -26.79 3.74 -5.18
C ASP A 260 -26.53 3.76 -3.67
N TYR A 261 -25.53 3.00 -3.21
CA TYR A 261 -25.13 2.98 -1.80
C TYR A 261 -24.65 4.35 -1.32
N TYR A 262 -23.70 4.98 -2.02
CA TYR A 262 -23.17 6.27 -1.58
C TYR A 262 -24.18 7.41 -1.74
N GLN A 263 -25.10 7.31 -2.69
CA GLN A 263 -26.19 8.27 -2.86
C GLN A 263 -27.24 8.16 -1.73
N THR A 264 -27.59 6.94 -1.32
CA THR A 264 -28.74 6.69 -0.44
C THR A 264 -28.36 6.44 1.02
N HIS A 265 -27.24 5.77 1.25
CA HIS A 265 -26.81 5.27 2.57
C HIS A 265 -25.47 5.82 3.04
N GLY A 266 -24.74 6.52 2.17
CA GLY A 266 -23.40 7.03 2.44
C GLY A 266 -23.34 7.96 3.65
N ARG A 267 -22.49 7.60 4.62
CA ARG A 267 -22.32 8.30 5.90
C ARG A 267 -21.22 9.35 5.82
N GLU A 268 -21.24 10.29 6.77
CA GLU A 268 -20.28 11.40 6.82
C GLU A 268 -18.82 10.93 6.98
N TRP A 269 -18.58 9.87 7.77
CA TRP A 269 -17.24 9.27 7.87
C TRP A 269 -16.80 8.55 6.59
N GLU A 270 -17.73 8.09 5.77
CA GLU A 270 -17.40 7.47 4.49
C GLU A 270 -16.98 8.53 3.47
N ARG A 271 -17.54 9.75 3.52
CA ARG A 271 -17.02 10.90 2.75
C ARG A 271 -15.56 11.16 3.10
N TYR A 272 -15.25 11.17 4.40
CA TYR A 272 -13.88 11.31 4.90
C TYR A 272 -12.95 10.22 4.35
N ALA A 273 -13.35 8.94 4.43
CA ALA A 273 -12.56 7.83 3.91
C ALA A 273 -12.36 7.90 2.37
N MET A 274 -13.40 8.30 1.63
CA MET A 274 -13.38 8.36 0.17
C MET A 274 -12.51 9.48 -0.40
N ILE A 275 -12.11 10.49 0.38
CA ILE A 275 -11.09 11.48 -0.04
C ILE A 275 -9.82 10.80 -0.55
N LYS A 276 -9.42 9.72 0.13
CA LYS A 276 -8.20 8.99 -0.19
C LYS A 276 -8.39 7.96 -1.29
N ALA A 277 -9.61 7.68 -1.75
CA ALA A 277 -9.86 6.61 -2.72
C ALA A 277 -9.11 6.83 -4.04
N ARG A 278 -8.37 5.82 -4.50
CA ARG A 278 -7.60 5.83 -5.75
C ARG A 278 -7.65 4.47 -6.41
N VAL A 279 -7.70 4.41 -7.75
CA VAL A 279 -7.56 3.12 -8.44
C VAL A 279 -6.12 2.63 -8.34
N VAL A 280 -5.92 1.44 -7.77
CA VAL A 280 -4.59 0.85 -7.53
C VAL A 280 -4.29 -0.35 -8.40
N ALA A 281 -5.32 -1.07 -8.84
CA ALA A 281 -5.18 -2.24 -9.70
C ALA A 281 -6.44 -2.48 -10.54
N GLY A 282 -6.26 -3.18 -11.66
CA GLY A 282 -7.36 -3.57 -12.56
C GLY A 282 -7.70 -2.48 -13.57
N ASP A 283 -8.99 -2.31 -13.88
CA ASP A 283 -9.41 -1.33 -14.89
C ASP A 283 -9.32 0.11 -14.38
N LYS A 284 -8.21 0.76 -14.72
CA LYS A 284 -7.93 2.14 -14.31
C LYS A 284 -8.88 3.14 -14.96
N ILE A 285 -9.35 2.89 -16.18
CA ILE A 285 -10.23 3.82 -16.90
C ILE A 285 -11.61 3.80 -16.25
N GLN A 286 -12.20 2.62 -16.09
CA GLN A 286 -13.51 2.48 -15.46
C GLN A 286 -13.48 2.90 -13.99
N GLY A 287 -12.39 2.61 -13.28
CA GLY A 287 -12.23 3.04 -11.90
C GLY A 287 -12.19 4.55 -11.72
N GLU A 288 -11.50 5.29 -12.60
CA GLU A 288 -11.50 6.76 -12.53
C GLU A 288 -12.87 7.35 -12.90
N LEU A 289 -13.61 6.73 -13.82
CA LEU A 289 -15.01 7.13 -14.11
C LEU A 289 -15.91 6.95 -12.88
N LEU A 290 -15.79 5.83 -12.16
CA LEU A 290 -16.50 5.61 -10.89
C LEU A 290 -16.12 6.67 -9.83
N LEU A 291 -14.82 6.95 -9.65
CA LEU A 291 -14.41 7.97 -8.69
C LEU A 291 -14.90 9.37 -9.07
N GLN A 292 -14.99 9.66 -10.37
CA GLN A 292 -15.56 10.90 -10.88
C GLN A 292 -17.05 11.02 -10.55
N SER A 293 -17.83 9.94 -10.73
CA SER A 293 -19.27 9.94 -10.40
C SER A 293 -19.54 10.15 -8.90
N LEU A 294 -18.58 9.78 -8.04
CA LEU A 294 -18.65 9.95 -6.60
C LEU A 294 -18.20 11.32 -6.09
N GLN A 295 -17.64 12.20 -6.93
CA GLN A 295 -17.22 13.53 -6.49
C GLN A 295 -18.32 14.34 -5.79
N PRO A 296 -19.60 14.35 -6.25
CA PRO A 296 -20.68 15.04 -5.55
C PRO A 296 -20.96 14.48 -4.15
N PHE A 297 -20.71 13.18 -3.93
CA PHE A 297 -20.77 12.57 -2.60
C PHE A 297 -19.56 13.02 -1.75
N ILE A 298 -18.35 12.97 -2.28
CA ILE A 298 -17.15 13.29 -1.47
C ILE A 298 -17.08 14.79 -1.14
N TYR A 299 -17.30 15.65 -2.14
CA TYR A 299 -17.06 17.09 -2.07
C TYR A 299 -18.33 17.90 -2.31
N ARG A 300 -19.10 18.11 -1.24
CA ARG A 300 -20.34 18.88 -1.30
C ARG A 300 -20.06 20.36 -1.59
N ARG A 301 -20.80 20.95 -2.55
CA ARG A 301 -20.71 22.38 -2.88
C ARG A 301 -21.38 23.29 -1.83
N TYR A 302 -22.39 22.76 -1.16
CA TYR A 302 -23.15 23.42 -0.10
C TYR A 302 -23.10 22.57 1.16
N LEU A 303 -22.77 23.20 2.29
CA LEU A 303 -22.69 22.55 3.59
C LEU A 303 -23.73 23.19 4.49
N ASP A 304 -24.44 22.35 5.21
CA ASP A 304 -25.35 22.75 6.28
C ASP A 304 -24.66 22.65 7.64
N TYR A 305 -25.38 23.03 8.71
CA TYR A 305 -24.89 22.88 10.07
C TYR A 305 -24.62 21.42 10.46
N GLY A 306 -25.34 20.47 9.84
CA GLY A 306 -25.19 19.04 10.10
C GLY A 306 -23.81 18.51 9.68
N ALA A 307 -23.26 19.00 8.58
CA ALA A 307 -21.92 18.65 8.11
C ALA A 307 -20.83 19.02 9.14
N PHE A 308 -20.89 20.24 9.70
CA PHE A 308 -19.93 20.68 10.71
C PHE A 308 -20.06 19.90 12.01
N GLU A 309 -21.29 19.60 12.42
CA GLU A 309 -21.53 18.81 13.63
C GLU A 309 -21.00 17.38 13.46
N SER A 310 -21.15 16.79 12.28
CA SER A 310 -20.61 15.47 11.97
C SER A 310 -19.07 15.44 12.04
N LEU A 311 -18.38 16.50 11.58
CA LEU A 311 -16.94 16.63 11.75
C LEU A 311 -16.53 16.72 13.23
N ARG A 312 -17.27 17.49 14.03
CA ARG A 312 -17.02 17.57 15.49
C ARG A 312 -17.22 16.22 16.17
N GLN A 313 -18.28 15.50 15.83
CA GLN A 313 -18.55 14.15 16.35
C GLN A 313 -17.42 13.17 15.98
N MET A 314 -16.96 13.19 14.73
CA MET A 314 -15.80 12.37 14.32
C MET A 314 -14.54 12.70 15.13
N LYS A 315 -14.24 13.99 15.34
CA LYS A 315 -13.10 14.41 16.17
C LYS A 315 -13.25 13.95 17.63
N ALA A 316 -14.45 14.03 18.19
CA ALA A 316 -14.74 13.59 19.54
C ALA A 316 -14.54 12.07 19.69
N LEU A 317 -15.02 11.27 18.75
CA LEU A 317 -14.82 9.81 18.73
C LEU A 317 -13.33 9.44 18.64
N ILE A 318 -12.58 10.16 17.80
CA ILE A 318 -11.12 10.01 17.69
C ILE A 318 -10.46 10.23 19.05
N ALA A 319 -10.80 11.30 19.76
CA ALA A 319 -10.23 11.65 21.06
C ALA A 319 -10.62 10.66 22.17
N GLN A 320 -11.90 10.26 22.22
CA GLN A 320 -12.39 9.27 23.19
C GLN A 320 -11.68 7.92 23.05
N GLU A 321 -11.43 7.48 21.82
CA GLU A 321 -10.75 6.21 21.56
C GLU A 321 -9.28 6.22 22.04
N VAL A 322 -8.61 7.37 21.98
CA VAL A 322 -7.23 7.54 22.49
C VAL A 322 -7.20 7.40 24.00
N GLU A 323 -8.13 8.07 24.67
CA GLU A 323 -8.24 8.04 26.13
C GLU A 323 -8.58 6.63 26.62
N ARG A 324 -9.60 6.00 26.01
CA ARG A 324 -10.05 4.65 26.35
C ARG A 324 -8.95 3.60 26.24
N LYS A 325 -8.05 3.72 25.26
CA LYS A 325 -6.95 2.78 25.04
C LYS A 325 -5.64 3.19 25.73
N GLY A 326 -5.59 4.31 26.45
CA GLY A 326 -4.38 4.79 27.10
C GLY A 326 -3.24 5.15 26.12
N LEU A 327 -3.58 5.56 24.89
CA LEU A 327 -2.62 5.71 23.79
C LEU A 327 -1.95 7.09 23.71
N ARG A 328 -1.85 7.82 24.83
CA ARG A 328 -1.39 9.22 24.85
C ARG A 328 0.03 9.41 24.28
N ARG A 329 0.91 8.42 24.42
CA ARG A 329 2.29 8.46 23.87
C ARG A 329 2.43 7.80 22.50
N ASN A 330 1.33 7.40 21.86
CA ASN A 330 1.37 6.75 20.56
C ASN A 330 1.55 7.78 19.43
N VAL A 331 2.58 7.61 18.60
CA VAL A 331 2.91 8.54 17.50
C VAL A 331 1.76 8.73 16.49
N LYS A 332 0.99 7.66 16.23
CA LYS A 332 -0.12 7.72 15.25
C LYS A 332 -1.40 8.25 15.88
N LEU A 333 -1.74 7.75 17.07
CA LEU A 333 -3.07 7.91 17.64
C LEU A 333 -3.13 8.96 18.75
N GLY A 334 -2.04 9.23 19.45
CA GLY A 334 -1.98 10.19 20.55
C GLY A 334 -2.27 11.63 20.12
N PRO A 335 -2.47 12.55 21.09
CA PRO A 335 -2.65 13.98 20.80
C PRO A 335 -1.46 14.54 20.02
N GLY A 336 -1.71 15.31 18.97
CA GLY A 336 -0.70 15.81 18.03
C GLY A 336 -0.13 14.75 17.08
N GLY A 337 -0.64 13.53 17.11
CA GLY A 337 -0.18 12.42 16.27
C GLY A 337 -0.64 12.51 14.82
N ILE A 338 -0.11 11.61 14.00
CA ILE A 338 -0.34 11.56 12.55
C ILE A 338 -1.84 11.60 12.19
N ARG A 339 -2.68 10.85 12.92
CA ARG A 339 -4.13 10.80 12.65
C ARG A 339 -4.82 12.15 12.87
N GLU A 340 -4.32 12.98 13.78
CA GLU A 340 -4.90 14.31 14.00
C GLU A 340 -4.53 15.28 12.88
N ILE A 341 -3.30 15.21 12.37
CA ILE A 341 -2.85 16.00 11.22
C ILE A 341 -3.64 15.60 9.97
N GLU A 342 -3.78 14.29 9.72
CA GLU A 342 -4.64 13.74 8.65
C GLU A 342 -6.09 14.23 8.78
N PHE A 343 -6.62 14.27 10.00
CA PHE A 343 -7.98 14.76 10.26
C PHE A 343 -8.13 16.24 9.94
N ILE A 344 -7.17 17.08 10.32
CA ILE A 344 -7.21 18.52 10.02
C ILE A 344 -7.24 18.74 8.51
N GLY A 345 -6.26 18.21 7.77
CA GLY A 345 -6.21 18.36 6.32
C GLY A 345 -7.51 17.93 5.65
N GLN A 346 -7.98 16.70 5.93
CA GLN A 346 -9.19 16.16 5.33
C GLN A 346 -10.47 16.89 5.76
N ALA A 347 -10.53 17.45 6.97
CA ALA A 347 -11.65 18.28 7.38
C ALA A 347 -11.75 19.54 6.49
N PHE A 348 -10.63 20.19 6.18
CA PHE A 348 -10.63 21.29 5.20
C PHE A 348 -11.03 20.82 3.80
N GLN A 349 -10.59 19.63 3.37
CA GLN A 349 -11.01 19.07 2.08
C GLN A 349 -12.52 18.82 2.01
N LEU A 350 -13.15 18.33 3.08
CA LEU A 350 -14.60 18.17 3.16
C LEU A 350 -15.34 19.51 3.20
N ILE A 351 -14.77 20.53 3.85
CA ILE A 351 -15.39 21.84 3.98
C ILE A 351 -15.30 22.66 2.68
N TYR A 352 -14.14 22.65 2.04
CA TYR A 352 -13.83 23.58 0.94
C TYR A 352 -13.64 22.89 -0.41
N GLY A 353 -13.35 21.58 -0.45
CA GLY A 353 -13.08 20.85 -1.69
C GLY A 353 -14.22 20.87 -2.71
N GLY A 354 -15.47 21.09 -2.28
CA GLY A 354 -16.60 21.29 -3.19
C GLY A 354 -16.51 22.57 -4.03
N ARG A 355 -15.75 23.57 -3.57
CA ARG A 355 -15.56 24.89 -4.21
C ARG A 355 -14.12 25.14 -4.67
N GLU A 356 -13.16 24.47 -4.05
CA GLU A 356 -11.71 24.59 -4.30
C GLU A 356 -11.18 23.23 -4.78
N PRO A 357 -11.18 22.97 -6.10
CA PRO A 357 -10.69 21.70 -6.66
C PRO A 357 -9.25 21.36 -6.27
N GLU A 358 -8.42 22.36 -5.98
CA GLU A 358 -7.05 22.21 -5.51
C GLU A 358 -6.96 21.46 -4.17
N LEU A 359 -8.03 21.46 -3.36
CA LEU A 359 -8.12 20.65 -2.14
C LEU A 359 -8.54 19.21 -2.39
N ARG A 360 -8.79 18.79 -3.64
CA ARG A 360 -9.14 17.39 -3.97
C ARG A 360 -7.91 16.50 -4.15
N GLN A 361 -6.76 16.91 -3.63
CA GLN A 361 -5.54 16.09 -3.61
C GLN A 361 -5.69 14.91 -2.66
N ARG A 362 -5.18 13.75 -3.06
CA ARG A 362 -5.22 12.56 -2.22
C ARG A 362 -4.11 12.55 -1.18
N SER A 363 -2.90 12.99 -1.50
CA SER A 363 -1.81 13.10 -0.50
C SER A 363 -2.02 14.30 0.41
N LEU A 364 -1.65 14.16 1.68
CA LEU A 364 -1.77 15.15 2.74
C LEU A 364 -0.81 16.33 2.57
N LEU A 365 0.45 16.10 2.19
CA LEU A 365 1.45 17.19 2.13
C LEU A 365 1.02 18.30 1.15
N PRO A 366 0.61 18.00 -0.11
CA PRO A 366 0.11 19.03 -1.01
C PRO A 366 -1.14 19.76 -0.50
N VAL A 367 -1.98 19.09 0.31
CA VAL A 367 -3.13 19.73 0.95
C VAL A 367 -2.66 20.74 1.98
N LEU A 368 -1.69 20.40 2.82
CA LEU A 368 -1.14 21.31 3.82
C LEU A 368 -0.48 22.53 3.16
N ASP A 369 0.32 22.30 2.10
CA ASP A 369 0.94 23.39 1.32
C ASP A 369 -0.12 24.35 0.76
N TYR A 370 -1.21 23.81 0.21
CA TYR A 370 -2.32 24.62 -0.29
C TYR A 370 -3.04 25.40 0.83
N LEU A 371 -3.22 24.78 2.00
CA LEU A 371 -3.88 25.45 3.14
C LEU A 371 -3.07 26.64 3.67
N ALA A 372 -1.74 26.54 3.66
CA ALA A 372 -0.87 27.68 3.94
C ALA A 372 -0.99 28.75 2.85
N ALA A 373 -0.82 28.37 1.57
CA ALA A 373 -0.82 29.29 0.44
C ALA A 373 -2.16 30.04 0.26
N SER A 374 -3.28 29.41 0.60
CA SER A 374 -4.62 30.01 0.52
C SER A 374 -5.01 30.84 1.76
N GLY A 375 -4.17 30.87 2.81
CA GLY A 375 -4.46 31.56 4.07
C GLY A 375 -5.56 30.88 4.91
N ARG A 376 -5.91 29.63 4.61
CA ARG A 376 -6.85 28.81 5.39
C ARG A 376 -6.25 28.38 6.73
N LEU A 377 -4.95 28.17 6.75
CA LEU A 377 -4.11 28.02 7.93
C LEU A 377 -2.94 29.00 7.82
N SER A 378 -2.38 29.44 8.95
CA SER A 378 -1.18 30.29 8.91
C SER A 378 0.04 29.47 8.48
N GLU A 379 1.00 30.12 7.81
CA GLU A 379 2.30 29.51 7.46
C GLU A 379 3.07 29.00 8.68
N THR A 380 2.83 29.57 9.87
CA THR A 380 3.41 29.08 11.12
C THR A 380 2.73 27.84 11.69
N THR A 381 1.51 27.51 11.23
CA THR A 381 0.73 26.36 11.70
C THR A 381 1.00 25.11 10.86
N VAL A 382 1.21 25.30 9.55
CA VAL A 382 1.58 24.26 8.58
C VAL A 382 3.07 24.00 8.68
#